data_AF-A0A1G6YXS9-F1
#
_entry.id   AF-A0A1G6YXS9-F1
#
_cell.length_a   1.000
_cell.length_b   1.000
_cell.length_c   1.000
_cell.angle_alpha   90.00
_cell.angle_beta   90.00
_cell.angle_gamma   90.00
#
_symmetry.space_group_name_H-M   'P 1'
#
loop_
_entity.id
_entity.type
_entity.pdbx_description
1 polymer ?
#
loop_
_entity_poly.entity_id
_entity_poly.type
_entity_poly.pdbx_seq_one_letter_code
_entity_poly.pdbx_strand_id
1 'polypeptide(L)'
;MRPSIVDQAGRTMAKKNWIKKAVPESRRGVFKKKAEAAGKTTREYAAEHAGDSGTLGKEARLAQTLMGMRKKKSAKLYDHPRSSRS
;
A
#
# COMPACT_ATOMS: atom_id res chain seq x y z
N MET A 1 19.56 -28.91 -3.21
CA MET A 1 18.37 -28.57 -4.02
C MET A 1 18.28 -27.06 -4.19
N ARG A 2 18.43 -26.51 -5.40
CA ARG A 2 18.18 -25.08 -5.65
C ARG A 2 16.70 -24.89 -5.97
N PRO A 3 15.99 -23.95 -5.30
CA PRO A 3 14.58 -23.71 -5.60
C PRO A 3 14.41 -23.19 -7.02
N SER A 4 13.32 -23.59 -7.69
CA SER A 4 13.00 -23.16 -9.05
C SER A 4 12.71 -21.66 -9.11
N ILE A 5 13.03 -21.01 -10.24
CA ILE A 5 12.68 -19.59 -10.48
C ILE A 5 11.18 -19.34 -10.31
N VAL A 6 10.35 -20.33 -10.64
CA VAL A 6 8.89 -20.29 -10.51
C VAL A 6 8.47 -20.28 -9.02
N ASP A 7 9.12 -21.09 -8.18
CA ASP A 7 8.93 -21.08 -6.72
C ASP A 7 9.35 -19.76 -6.06
N GLN A 8 10.37 -19.09 -6.63
CA GLN A 8 10.87 -17.83 -6.12
C GLN A 8 9.96 -16.65 -6.52
N ALA A 9 9.40 -16.68 -7.73
CA ALA A 9 8.38 -15.73 -8.20
C ALA A 9 7.06 -15.85 -7.42
N GLY A 10 6.59 -17.07 -7.15
CA GLY A 10 5.37 -17.30 -6.36
C GLY A 10 5.48 -16.74 -4.93
N ARG A 11 6.62 -16.95 -4.26
CA ARG A 11 6.89 -16.44 -2.91
C ARG A 11 6.97 -14.91 -2.85
N THR A 12 7.59 -14.28 -3.84
CA THR A 12 7.68 -12.81 -3.91
C THR A 12 6.33 -12.15 -4.20
N MET A 13 5.50 -12.75 -5.06
CA MET A 13 4.11 -12.32 -5.31
C MET A 13 3.22 -12.47 -4.07
N ALA A 14 3.32 -13.60 -3.35
CA ALA A 14 2.61 -13.82 -2.09
C ALA A 14 3.01 -12.78 -1.02
N LYS A 15 4.31 -12.49 -0.90
CA LYS A 15 4.86 -11.47 0.02
C LYS A 15 4.49 -10.04 -0.38
N LYS A 16 4.04 -9.79 -1.61
CA LYS A 16 3.59 -8.46 -2.06
C LYS A 16 2.08 -8.27 -1.89
N ASN A 17 1.30 -9.35 -1.95
CA ASN A 17 -0.16 -9.33 -1.85
C ASN A 17 -0.70 -9.79 -0.49
N TRP A 18 0.15 -10.07 0.50
CA TRP A 18 -0.29 -10.54 1.82
C TRP A 18 -1.31 -9.60 2.50
N ILE A 19 -1.12 -8.28 2.42
CA ILE A 19 -2.08 -7.28 2.92
C ILE A 19 -3.44 -7.40 2.21
N LYS A 20 -3.43 -7.65 0.90
CA LYS A 20 -4.66 -7.82 0.12
C LYS A 20 -5.43 -9.08 0.51
N LYS A 21 -4.74 -10.11 1.01
CA LYS A 21 -5.35 -11.33 1.59
C LYS A 21 -5.78 -11.14 3.04
N ALA A 22 -5.13 -10.24 3.78
CA ALA A 22 -5.47 -9.94 5.18
C ALA A 22 -6.78 -9.15 5.32
N VAL A 23 -7.17 -8.37 4.29
CA VAL A 23 -8.45 -7.67 4.27
C VAL A 23 -9.49 -8.54 3.53
N PRO A 24 -10.54 -9.03 4.22
CA PRO A 24 -11.59 -9.81 3.57
C PRO A 24 -12.30 -8.97 2.50
N GLU A 25 -12.70 -9.59 1.39
CA GLU A 25 -13.29 -8.88 0.26
C GLU A 25 -14.56 -8.10 0.63
N SER A 26 -15.35 -8.62 1.56
CA SER A 26 -16.54 -7.96 2.12
C SER A 26 -16.24 -6.62 2.79
N ARG A 27 -15.01 -6.38 3.23
CA ARG A 27 -14.58 -5.13 3.88
C ARG A 27 -13.76 -4.21 2.98
N ARG A 28 -13.44 -4.64 1.76
CA ARG A 28 -12.71 -3.78 0.81
C ARG A 28 -13.58 -2.58 0.44
N GLY A 29 -12.99 -1.39 0.52
CA GLY A 29 -13.67 -0.14 0.16
C GLY A 29 -14.71 0.35 1.16
N VAL A 30 -15.01 -0.36 2.25
CA VAL A 30 -15.94 0.11 3.30
C VAL A 30 -15.45 1.42 3.91
N PHE A 31 -14.15 1.50 4.23
CA PHE A 31 -13.55 2.73 4.75
C PHE A 31 -13.56 3.88 3.72
N LYS A 32 -13.42 3.57 2.43
CA LYS A 32 -13.57 4.57 1.35
C LYS A 32 -15.00 5.10 1.27
N LYS A 33 -16.00 4.21 1.33
CA LYS A 33 -17.41 4.59 1.35
C LYS A 33 -17.77 5.46 2.56
N LYS A 34 -17.23 5.15 3.74
CA LYS A 34 -17.41 5.99 4.93
C LYS A 34 -16.82 7.39 4.75
N ALA A 35 -15.62 7.47 4.17
CA ALA A 35 -15.00 8.76 3.86
C ALA A 35 -15.83 9.55 2.83
N GLU A 36 -16.29 8.90 1.76
CA GLU A 36 -17.14 9.51 0.73
C GLU A 36 -18.48 9.98 1.31
N ALA A 37 -19.11 9.19 2.19
CA ALA A 37 -20.34 9.58 2.90
C ALA A 37 -20.13 10.80 3.81
N ALA A 38 -18.92 10.95 4.36
CA ALA A 38 -18.54 12.13 5.13
C ALA A 38 -18.12 13.34 4.26
N GLY A 39 -18.14 13.20 2.92
CA GLY A 39 -17.67 14.23 1.99
C GLY A 39 -16.15 14.45 2.02
N LYS A 40 -15.39 13.52 2.59
CA LYS A 40 -13.94 13.64 2.82
C LYS A 40 -13.18 12.68 1.93
N THR A 41 -11.92 13.02 1.64
CA THR A 41 -11.02 12.03 1.04
C THR A 41 -10.69 10.94 2.04
N THR A 42 -10.35 9.74 1.56
CA THR A 42 -9.90 8.64 2.43
C THR A 42 -8.70 9.03 3.29
N ARG A 43 -7.89 9.99 2.82
CA ARG A 43 -6.73 10.51 3.55
C ARG A 43 -7.14 11.38 4.73
N GLU A 44 -8.03 12.32 4.50
CA GLU A 44 -8.53 13.23 5.55
C GLU A 44 -9.34 12.46 6.59
N TYR A 45 -10.22 11.58 6.15
CA TYR A 45 -11.00 10.72 7.04
C TYR A 45 -10.10 9.81 7.89
N ALA A 46 -9.01 9.28 7.32
CA ALA A 46 -8.01 8.54 8.10
C ALA A 46 -7.17 9.41 9.03
N ALA A 47 -6.96 10.69 8.72
CA ALA A 47 -6.23 11.61 9.58
C ALA A 47 -7.03 11.95 10.85
N GLU A 48 -8.30 12.29 10.68
CA GLU A 48 -9.20 12.64 11.77
C GLU A 48 -9.45 11.46 12.71
N HIS A 49 -9.70 10.27 12.15
CA HIS A 49 -10.07 9.10 12.94
C HIS A 49 -8.86 8.27 13.43
N ALA A 50 -7.61 8.67 13.18
CA ALA A 50 -6.44 7.91 13.63
C ALA A 50 -6.28 7.87 15.17
N GLY A 51 -6.80 8.90 15.86
CA GLY A 51 -6.82 8.98 17.31
C GLY A 51 -7.91 8.13 17.97
N ASP A 52 -8.91 7.70 17.19
CA ASP A 52 -10.06 7.00 17.75
C ASP A 52 -9.68 5.65 18.34
N SER A 53 -10.41 5.27 19.38
CA SER A 53 -10.33 3.94 19.96
C SER A 53 -11.14 2.92 19.13
N GLY A 54 -10.84 1.64 19.32
CA GLY A 54 -11.59 0.56 18.68
C GLY A 54 -11.28 0.34 17.19
N THR A 55 -12.25 -0.23 16.48
CA THR A 55 -12.05 -0.72 15.11
C THR A 55 -11.86 0.42 14.11
N LEU A 56 -12.54 1.56 14.30
CA LEU A 56 -12.45 2.71 13.40
C LEU A 56 -11.04 3.30 13.37
N GLY A 57 -10.42 3.50 14.54
CA GLY A 57 -9.05 4.00 14.62
C GLY A 57 -8.01 3.01 14.07
N LYS A 58 -8.24 1.70 14.24
CA LYS A 58 -7.41 0.67 13.60
C LYS A 58 -7.48 0.73 12.07
N GLU A 59 -8.69 0.90 11.52
CA GLU A 59 -8.91 1.09 10.08
C GLU A 59 -8.23 2.38 9.56
N ALA A 60 -8.34 3.48 10.30
CA ALA A 60 -7.71 4.75 9.97
C ALA A 60 -6.18 4.66 9.94
N ARG A 61 -5.56 4.06 10.97
CA ARG A 61 -4.10 3.84 11.01
C ARG A 61 -3.60 2.92 9.91
N LEU A 62 -4.37 1.86 9.59
CA LEU A 62 -4.06 1.00 8.46
C LEU A 62 -4.12 1.79 7.15
N ALA A 63 -5.16 2.59 6.93
CA ALA A 63 -5.29 3.42 5.74
C ALA A 63 -4.11 4.41 5.60
N GLN A 64 -3.72 5.10 6.67
CA GLN A 64 -2.53 5.95 6.71
C GLN A 64 -1.26 5.20 6.29
N THR A 65 -1.05 4.01 6.86
CA THR A 65 0.11 3.17 6.56
C THR A 65 0.13 2.74 5.09
N LEU A 66 -1.01 2.32 4.54
CA LEU A 66 -1.14 1.90 3.15
C LEU A 66 -0.93 3.06 2.17
N MET A 67 -1.38 4.26 2.51
CA MET A 67 -1.12 5.46 1.72
C MET A 67 0.36 5.83 1.72
N GLY A 68 1.04 5.73 2.87
CA GLY A 68 2.48 5.96 2.99
C GLY A 68 3.33 4.90 2.26
N MET A 69 2.81 3.68 2.11
CA MET A 69 3.46 2.60 1.34
C MET A 69 3.33 2.77 -0.18
N ARG A 70 2.55 3.72 -0.71
CA ARG A 70 2.49 3.96 -2.16
C ARG A 70 3.90 4.35 -2.64
N LYS A 71 4.52 3.45 -3.42
CA LYS A 71 5.86 3.63 -3.99
C LYS A 71 6.02 5.06 -4.51
N LYS A 72 7.02 5.79 -3.99
CA LYS A 72 7.67 6.83 -4.80
C LYS A 72 8.07 6.14 -6.11
N LYS A 73 7.63 6.66 -7.27
CA LYS A 73 8.27 6.30 -8.55
C LYS A 73 9.76 6.44 -8.28
N SER A 74 10.54 5.37 -8.44
CA SER A 74 11.99 5.52 -8.42
C SER A 74 12.28 6.60 -9.44
N ALA A 75 12.76 7.76 -9.00
CA ALA A 75 13.49 8.65 -9.90
C ALA A 75 14.44 7.72 -10.66
N LYS A 76 14.44 7.75 -12.00
CA LYS A 76 15.34 6.93 -12.81
C LYS A 76 16.71 7.03 -12.15
N LEU A 77 17.16 5.95 -11.52
CA LEU A 77 18.39 5.96 -10.74
C LEU A 77 19.61 6.15 -11.66
N TYR A 78 19.37 6.11 -12.98
CA TYR A 78 20.27 6.53 -14.04
C TYR A 78 19.60 7.59 -14.91
N ASP A 79 20.01 8.84 -14.72
CA ASP A 79 20.22 9.77 -15.83
C ASP A 79 21.71 10.07 -15.82
N HIS A 80 22.50 9.09 -16.26
CA HIS A 80 23.95 9.25 -16.36
C HIS A 80 24.22 9.25 -17.86
N PRO A 81 24.51 10.40 -18.49
CA PRO A 81 25.21 10.36 -19.76
C PRO A 81 26.55 9.71 -19.43
N ARG A 82 26.71 8.45 -19.82
CA ARG A 82 28.00 7.79 -19.78
C ARG A 82 28.89 8.65 -20.64
N SER A 83 29.79 9.41 -20.01
CA SER A 83 30.76 10.27 -20.68
C SER A 83 31.36 9.48 -21.84
N SER A 84 31.00 9.82 -23.07
CA SER A 84 31.69 9.38 -24.26
C SER A 84 33.04 10.08 -24.23
N ARG A 85 33.98 9.43 -23.55
CA ARG A 85 35.40 9.74 -23.67
C ARG A 85 35.89 8.93 -24.85
N SER A 86 36.07 9.61 -25.98
CA SER A 86 37.09 9.41 -27.03
C SER A 86 36.74 10.26 -28.23
#